data_AF-A0A7S8F4E1-F1
#
_entry.id   AF-A0A7S8F4E1-F1
#
_cell.length_a   1.000
_cell.length_b   1.000
_cell.length_c   1.000
_cell.angle_alpha   90.00
_cell.angle_beta   90.00
_cell.angle_gamma   90.00
#
_symmetry.space_group_name_H-M   'P 1'
#
loop_
_entity.id
_entity.type
_entity.pdbx_description
1 polymer ?
#
loop_
_entity_poly.entity_id
_entity_poly.type
_entity_poly.pdbx_seq_one_letter_code
_entity_poly.pdbx_strand_id
1 'polypeptide(L)'
;MATIAAILGRILLGALFIFAGFGKVMDPAGTAAYMEAESPIPGSLALAVGVFEIVAGLVLASGFMTRLASVLLIGFTALATLFFHEKVTDQLQAAMALKNLAVIGGLMMVFAYGQVRGQVGTWRERDRAHDAEVKAAHAEGKAEGLTETRAD
;
A
#
# COMPACT_ATOMS: atom_id res chain seq x y z
N MET A 1 7.20 9.05 14.15
CA MET A 1 7.79 7.68 14.08
C MET A 1 6.95 6.71 13.24
N ALA A 2 5.67 6.48 13.58
CA ALA A 2 4.83 5.51 12.85
C ALA A 2 4.73 5.75 11.33
N THR A 3 4.62 7.01 10.88
CA THR A 3 4.55 7.34 9.45
C THR A 3 5.81 6.97 8.68
N ILE A 4 6.99 7.21 9.28
CA ILE A 4 8.28 6.87 8.66
C ILE A 4 8.39 5.35 8.53
N ALA A 5 8.05 4.61 9.59
CA ALA A 5 8.02 3.15 9.57
C ALA A 5 7.04 2.60 8.51
N ALA A 6 5.85 3.20 8.37
CA ALA A 6 4.88 2.80 7.35
C ALA A 6 5.38 3.04 5.92
N ILE A 7 6.02 4.18 5.66
CA ILE A 7 6.63 4.50 4.35
C ILE A 7 7.75 3.51 4.05
N LEU A 8 8.67 3.28 5.00
CA LEU A 8 9.77 2.34 4.84
C LEU A 8 9.26 0.91 4.61
N GLY A 9 8.31 0.44 5.41
CA GLY A 9 7.73 -0.90 5.25
C GLY A 9 7.10 -1.09 3.87
N ARG A 10 6.42 -0.06 3.36
CA ARG A 10 5.81 -0.10 2.02
C ARG A 10 6.85 -0.11 0.89
N ILE A 11 7.93 0.66 1.03
CA ILE A 11 9.07 0.64 0.09
C ILE A 11 9.75 -0.74 0.09
N LEU A 12 9.98 -1.32 1.27
CA LEU A 12 10.59 -2.65 1.40
C LEU A 12 9.71 -3.74 0.79
N LEU A 13 8.39 -3.70 1.03
CA LEU A 13 7.45 -4.61 0.38
C LEU A 13 7.45 -4.43 -1.14
N GLY A 14 7.42 -3.19 -1.64
CA GLY A 14 7.48 -2.91 -3.07
C GLY A 14 8.79 -3.39 -3.71
N ALA A 15 9.93 -3.19 -3.04
CA ALA A 15 11.23 -3.63 -3.51
C ALA A 15 11.29 -5.14 -3.72
N LEU A 16 10.67 -5.93 -2.82
CA LEU A 16 10.60 -7.39 -2.97
C LEU A 16 9.97 -7.80 -4.30
N PHE A 17 8.84 -7.18 -4.67
CA PHE A 17 8.17 -7.45 -5.95
C PHE A 17 8.97 -6.97 -7.15
N ILE A 18 9.63 -5.82 -7.05
CA ILE A 18 10.48 -5.28 -8.14
C ILE A 18 11.64 -6.24 -8.42
N PHE A 19 12.35 -6.69 -7.39
CA PHE A 19 13.44 -7.65 -7.55
C PHE A 19 12.95 -9.01 -8.08
N ALA A 20 11.81 -9.50 -7.57
CA ALA A 20 11.22 -10.74 -8.04
C ALA A 20 10.83 -10.67 -9.53
N GLY A 21 10.21 -9.57 -9.95
CA GLY A 21 9.79 -9.36 -11.34
C GLY A 21 10.96 -9.11 -12.28
N PHE A 22 11.99 -8.39 -11.83
CA PHE A 22 13.22 -8.19 -12.62
C PHE A 22 13.90 -9.51 -12.96
N GLY A 23 13.96 -10.46 -12.01
CA GLY A 23 14.45 -11.80 -12.26
C GLY A 23 13.67 -12.53 -13.36
N LYS A 24 12.33 -12.43 -13.35
CA LYS A 24 11.46 -13.04 -14.37
C LYS A 24 11.59 -12.40 -15.75
N VAL A 25 11.87 -11.10 -15.81
CA VAL A 25 12.06 -10.37 -17.08
C VAL A 25 13.45 -10.61 -17.68
N MET A 26 14.47 -10.84 -16.83
CA MET A 26 15.82 -11.19 -17.29
C MET A 26 15.90 -12.59 -17.89
N ASP A 27 15.14 -13.55 -17.35
CA ASP A 27 15.03 -14.90 -17.91
C ASP A 27 13.57 -15.34 -18.08
N PRO A 28 12.87 -14.83 -19.11
CA PRO A 28 11.49 -15.21 -19.37
C PRO A 28 11.35 -16.67 -19.78
N ALA A 29 12.38 -17.26 -20.41
CA ALA A 29 12.37 -18.64 -20.87
C ALA A 29 12.43 -19.62 -19.71
N GLY A 30 13.34 -19.40 -18.75
CA GLY A 30 13.40 -20.19 -17.52
C GLY A 30 12.14 -20.05 -16.68
N THR A 31 11.58 -18.84 -16.61
CA THR A 31 10.31 -18.60 -15.90
C THR A 31 9.14 -19.32 -16.58
N ALA A 32 9.05 -19.29 -17.91
CA ALA A 32 8.01 -19.99 -18.67
C ALA A 32 8.07 -21.51 -18.46
N ALA A 33 9.27 -22.10 -18.56
CA ALA A 33 9.49 -23.52 -18.32
C ALA A 33 9.10 -23.91 -16.88
N TYR A 34 9.45 -23.09 -15.90
CA TYR A 34 9.07 -23.32 -14.50
C TYR A 34 7.55 -23.21 -14.27
N MET A 35 6.90 -22.22 -14.89
CA MET A 35 5.45 -22.04 -14.80
C MET A 35 4.69 -23.21 -15.40
N GLU A 36 5.12 -23.73 -16.55
CA GLU A 36 4.50 -24.89 -17.20
C GLU A 36 4.75 -26.21 -16.46
N ALA A 37 5.89 -26.31 -15.75
CA ALA A 37 6.23 -27.51 -14.99
C ALA A 37 5.47 -27.62 -13.66
N GLU A 38 5.34 -26.51 -12.93
CA GLU A 38 4.81 -26.52 -11.56
C GLU A 38 3.38 -25.95 -11.46
N SER A 39 2.83 -25.35 -12.53
CA SER A 39 1.50 -24.75 -12.51
C SER A 39 0.71 -25.00 -13.81
N PRO A 40 -0.63 -24.90 -13.78
CA PRO A 40 -1.45 -24.97 -15.00
C PRO A 40 -1.41 -23.66 -15.84
N ILE A 41 -0.55 -22.69 -15.48
CA ILE A 41 -0.49 -21.38 -16.12
C ILE A 41 0.40 -21.45 -17.38
N PRO A 42 -0.06 -20.96 -18.53
CA PRO A 42 0.75 -20.92 -19.76
C PRO A 42 2.06 -20.14 -19.57
N GLY A 43 3.18 -20.69 -20.06
CA GLY A 43 4.49 -20.03 -20.00
C GLY A 43 4.57 -18.72 -20.77
N SER A 44 3.67 -18.50 -21.75
CA SER A 44 3.55 -17.23 -22.49
C SER A 44 3.24 -16.02 -21.60
N LEU A 45 2.68 -16.25 -20.40
CA LEU A 45 2.38 -15.21 -19.42
C LEU A 45 3.58 -14.83 -18.56
N ALA A 46 4.70 -15.55 -18.62
CA ALA A 46 5.87 -15.32 -17.77
C ALA A 46 6.36 -13.87 -17.82
N LEU A 47 6.48 -13.31 -19.03
CA LEU A 47 6.90 -11.93 -19.22
C LEU A 47 5.85 -10.94 -18.69
N ALA A 48 4.56 -11.21 -18.91
CA ALA A 48 3.47 -10.38 -18.40
C ALA A 48 3.44 -10.37 -16.86
N VAL A 49 3.68 -11.51 -16.23
CA VAL A 49 3.78 -11.65 -14.76
C VAL A 49 4.97 -10.86 -14.22
N GLY A 50 6.15 -10.99 -14.84
CA GLY A 50 7.34 -10.24 -14.43
C GLY A 50 7.14 -8.72 -14.54
N VAL A 51 6.57 -8.25 -15.64
CA VAL A 51 6.23 -6.83 -15.82
C VAL A 51 5.20 -6.37 -14.80
N PHE A 52 4.15 -7.16 -14.56
CA PHE A 52 3.14 -6.87 -13.56
C PHE A 52 3.73 -6.71 -12.16
N GLU A 53 4.62 -7.62 -11.73
CA GLU A 53 5.27 -7.54 -10.41
C GLU A 53 6.10 -6.26 -10.27
N ILE A 54 6.86 -5.88 -11.30
CA ILE A 54 7.66 -4.65 -11.30
C ILE A 54 6.75 -3.42 -11.19
N VAL A 55 5.73 -3.33 -12.06
CA VAL A 55 4.82 -2.18 -12.09
C VAL A 55 4.03 -2.09 -10.80
N ALA A 56 3.44 -3.18 -10.32
CA ALA A 56 2.67 -3.20 -9.08
C ALA A 56 3.57 -2.90 -7.86
N GLY A 57 4.81 -3.40 -7.83
CA GLY A 57 5.80 -3.09 -6.81
C GLY A 57 6.19 -1.61 -6.78
N LEU A 58 6.37 -0.98 -7.95
CA LEU A 58 6.63 0.46 -8.08
C LEU A 58 5.43 1.31 -7.64
N VAL A 59 4.22 0.92 -8.04
CA VAL A 59 2.97 1.59 -7.61
C VAL A 59 2.81 1.50 -6.09
N LEU A 60 3.06 0.33 -5.50
CA LEU A 60 3.04 0.15 -4.06
C LEU A 60 4.08 1.03 -3.36
N ALA A 61 5.33 1.02 -3.83
CA ALA A 61 6.44 1.78 -3.23
C ALA A 61 6.22 3.30 -3.31
N SER A 62 5.79 3.80 -4.47
CA SER A 62 5.49 5.22 -4.70
C SER A 62 4.33 5.75 -3.85
N GLY A 63 3.48 4.85 -3.34
CA GLY A 63 2.32 5.23 -2.54
C GLY A 63 1.12 5.69 -3.37
N PHE A 64 1.17 5.52 -4.69
CA PHE A 64 0.04 5.75 -5.58
C PHE A 64 -0.90 4.53 -5.56
N MET A 65 -2.23 4.76 -5.47
CA MET A 65 -3.24 3.68 -5.46
C MET A 65 -2.91 2.46 -4.57
N THR A 66 -2.31 2.70 -3.39
CA THR A 66 -1.78 1.66 -2.50
C THR A 66 -2.78 0.55 -2.20
N ARG A 67 -4.04 0.89 -1.95
CA ARG A 67 -5.09 -0.10 -1.68
C ARG A 67 -5.30 -1.07 -2.83
N LEU A 68 -5.36 -0.56 -4.07
CA LEU A 68 -5.56 -1.39 -5.25
C LEU A 68 -4.32 -2.26 -5.49
N ALA A 69 -3.13 -1.67 -5.43
CA ALA A 69 -1.87 -2.39 -5.58
C ALA A 69 -1.73 -3.50 -4.52
N SER A 70 -2.05 -3.23 -3.26
CA SER A 70 -2.01 -4.22 -2.18
C SER A 70 -2.98 -5.37 -2.43
N VAL A 71 -4.23 -5.12 -2.83
CA VAL A 71 -5.20 -6.21 -3.11
C VAL A 71 -4.72 -7.09 -4.26
N LEU A 72 -4.25 -6.48 -5.35
CA LEU A 72 -3.74 -7.21 -6.50
C LEU A 72 -2.50 -8.05 -6.13
N LEU A 73 -1.56 -7.48 -5.38
CA LEU A 73 -0.36 -8.17 -4.93
C LEU A 73 -0.67 -9.26 -3.90
N ILE A 74 -1.69 -9.10 -3.04
CA ILE A 74 -2.16 -10.16 -2.12
C ILE A 74 -2.67 -11.34 -2.92
N GLY A 75 -3.58 -11.10 -3.87
CA GLY A 75 -4.13 -12.16 -4.72
C GLY A 75 -3.03 -12.88 -5.51
N PHE A 76 -2.12 -12.11 -6.11
CA PHE A 76 -0.98 -12.64 -6.83
C PHE A 76 -0.07 -13.51 -5.94
N THR A 77 0.31 -13.01 -4.76
CA THR A 77 1.20 -13.72 -3.83
C THR A 77 0.54 -14.99 -3.29
N ALA A 78 -0.77 -14.95 -3.03
CA ALA A 78 -1.53 -16.12 -2.60
C ALA A 78 -1.55 -17.20 -3.70
N LEU A 79 -1.89 -16.83 -4.94
CA LEU A 79 -1.87 -17.75 -6.08
C LEU A 79 -0.47 -18.32 -6.32
N ALA A 80 0.57 -17.48 -6.28
CA ALA A 80 1.95 -17.94 -6.43
C ALA A 80 2.37 -18.91 -5.31
N THR A 81 1.83 -18.77 -4.11
CA THR A 81 2.12 -19.70 -3.01
C THR A 81 1.41 -21.03 -3.21
N LEU A 82 0.13 -21.00 -3.60
CA LEU A 82 -0.67 -22.20 -3.82
C LEU A 82 -0.13 -23.05 -4.97
N PHE A 83 0.28 -22.43 -6.07
CA PHE A 83 0.76 -23.18 -7.24
C PHE A 83 2.21 -23.64 -7.11
N PHE A 84 3.11 -22.84 -6.50
CA PHE A 84 4.55 -23.12 -6.57
C PHE A 84 5.17 -23.63 -5.26
N HIS A 85 4.43 -23.64 -4.16
CA HIS A 85 4.97 -23.98 -2.83
C HIS A 85 4.03 -24.92 -2.04
N GLU A 86 3.34 -25.81 -2.74
CA GLU A 86 2.38 -26.74 -2.14
C GLU A 86 3.06 -27.88 -1.36
N LYS A 87 4.30 -28.26 -1.72
CA LYS A 87 5.02 -29.38 -1.08
C LYS A 87 5.75 -28.92 0.18
N VAL A 88 4.96 -28.62 1.22
CA VAL A 88 5.45 -28.22 2.58
C VAL A 88 6.33 -29.26 3.28
N THR A 89 6.46 -30.47 2.71
CA THR A 89 7.42 -31.48 3.16
C THR A 89 8.88 -31.13 2.85
N ASP A 90 9.12 -30.27 1.86
CA ASP A 90 10.43 -29.70 1.58
C ASP A 90 10.61 -28.43 2.41
N GLN A 91 11.70 -28.38 3.20
CA GLN A 91 12.01 -27.27 4.08
C GLN A 91 12.18 -25.94 3.32
N LEU A 92 12.70 -25.97 2.09
CA LEU A 92 12.85 -24.79 1.25
C LEU A 92 11.49 -24.26 0.79
N GLN A 93 10.59 -25.15 0.36
CA GLN A 93 9.25 -24.74 -0.07
C GLN A 93 8.43 -24.20 1.10
N ALA A 94 8.50 -24.85 2.27
CA ALA A 94 7.85 -24.38 3.48
C ALA A 94 8.34 -22.97 3.89
N ALA A 95 9.66 -22.71 3.80
CA ALA A 95 10.22 -21.40 4.10
C ALA A 95 9.75 -20.32 3.11
N MET A 96 9.67 -20.64 1.83
CA MET A 96 9.16 -19.72 0.81
C MET A 96 7.65 -19.45 0.94
N ALA A 97 6.86 -20.46 1.27
CA ALA A 97 5.44 -20.29 1.58
C ALA A 97 5.24 -19.38 2.80
N LEU A 98 6.04 -19.58 3.86
CA LEU A 98 5.99 -18.74 5.06
C LEU A 98 6.41 -17.30 4.76
N LYS A 99 7.44 -17.09 3.92
CA LYS A 99 7.83 -15.77 3.43
C LYS A 99 6.65 -15.09 2.73
N ASN A 100 5.99 -15.80 1.81
CA ASN A 100 4.85 -15.24 1.09
C ASN A 100 3.66 -14.95 2.01
N LEU A 101 3.41 -15.78 3.01
CA LEU A 101 2.37 -15.52 4.03
C LEU A 101 2.68 -14.26 4.84
N ALA A 102 3.94 -14.05 5.23
CA ALA A 102 4.39 -12.83 5.90
C ALA A 102 4.23 -11.60 4.98
N VAL A 103 4.55 -11.72 3.69
CA VAL A 103 4.34 -10.66 2.69
C VAL A 103 2.86 -10.31 2.56
N ILE A 104 1.98 -11.31 2.48
CA ILE A 104 0.52 -11.10 2.46
C ILE A 104 0.08 -10.34 3.71
N GLY A 105 0.55 -10.72 4.90
CA GLY A 105 0.27 -10.00 6.15
C GLY A 105 0.72 -8.53 6.10
N GLY A 106 1.94 -8.27 5.60
CA GLY A 106 2.45 -6.92 5.38
C GLY A 106 1.60 -6.12 4.39
N LEU A 107 1.19 -6.74 3.28
CA LEU A 107 0.30 -6.12 2.30
C LEU A 107 -1.11 -5.85 2.86
N MET A 108 -1.64 -6.72 3.70
CA MET A 108 -2.92 -6.49 4.40
C MET A 108 -2.83 -5.29 5.34
N MET A 109 -1.71 -5.11 6.04
CA MET A 109 -1.44 -3.90 6.81
C MET A 109 -1.39 -2.67 5.88
N VAL A 110 -0.69 -2.75 4.75
CA VAL A 110 -0.67 -1.65 3.77
C VAL A 110 -2.07 -1.39 3.20
N PHE A 111 -2.94 -2.39 3.03
CA PHE A 111 -4.31 -2.17 2.61
C PHE A 111 -5.13 -1.44 3.69
N ALA A 112 -5.04 -1.90 4.94
CA ALA A 112 -5.73 -1.30 6.08
C ALA A 112 -5.30 0.15 6.33
N TYR A 113 -3.99 0.41 6.27
CA TYR A 113 -3.38 1.72 6.53
C TYR A 113 -3.03 2.51 5.26
N GLY A 114 -3.33 1.99 4.07
CA GLY A 114 -2.93 2.57 2.77
C GLY A 114 -3.59 3.90 2.45
N GLN A 115 -4.63 4.21 3.23
CA GLN A 115 -5.17 5.53 3.43
C GLN A 115 -4.95 5.91 4.89
N VAL A 116 -3.70 6.17 5.28
CA VAL A 116 -3.48 7.36 6.11
C VAL A 116 -3.95 8.49 5.20
N ARG A 117 -5.26 8.77 5.26
CA ARG A 117 -5.86 9.99 4.78
C ARG A 117 -4.93 11.05 5.34
N GLY A 118 -4.18 11.70 4.45
CA GLY A 118 -3.28 12.75 4.84
C GLY A 118 -4.04 13.78 5.67
N GLN A 119 -3.32 14.55 6.48
CA GLN A 119 -3.42 16.01 6.57
C GLN A 119 -4.68 16.73 6.03
N VAL A 120 -5.88 16.19 6.20
CA VAL A 120 -7.17 16.74 5.75
C VAL A 120 -8.19 16.51 6.86
N GLY A 121 -7.97 15.53 7.75
CA GLY A 121 -8.65 15.47 9.04
C GLY A 121 -8.23 16.62 9.95
N THR A 122 -6.91 16.83 10.12
CA THR A 122 -6.37 17.88 11.01
C THR A 122 -6.46 19.28 10.42
N TRP A 123 -6.39 19.44 9.10
CA TRP A 123 -6.57 20.74 8.45
C TRP A 123 -8.03 21.18 8.50
N ARG A 124 -8.99 20.27 8.31
CA ARG A 124 -10.42 20.58 8.52
C ARG A 124 -10.81 20.83 9.96
N GLU A 125 -10.07 20.29 10.93
CA GLU A 125 -10.24 20.62 12.35
C GLU A 125 -9.63 21.98 12.67
N ARG A 126 -8.43 22.29 12.15
CA ARG A 126 -7.82 23.62 12.26
C ARG A 126 -8.61 24.72 11.57
N ASP A 127 -9.09 24.48 10.35
CA ASP A 127 -9.90 25.44 9.59
C ASP A 127 -11.24 25.66 10.29
N ARG A 128 -11.87 24.61 10.83
CA ARG A 128 -13.10 24.76 11.63
C ARG A 128 -12.87 25.48 12.96
N ALA A 129 -11.72 25.24 13.61
CA ALA A 129 -11.34 25.95 14.83
C ALA A 129 -11.06 27.43 14.54
N HIS A 130 -10.35 27.73 13.44
CA HIS A 130 -10.06 29.10 13.02
C HIS A 130 -11.32 29.85 12.59
N ASP A 131 -12.22 29.23 11.82
CA ASP A 131 -13.51 29.81 11.46
C ASP A 131 -14.40 30.05 12.69
N ALA A 132 -14.29 29.19 13.71
CA ALA A 132 -15.00 29.37 14.97
C ALA A 132 -14.42 30.53 15.80
N GLU A 133 -13.10 30.65 15.89
CA GLU A 133 -12.41 31.77 16.54
C GLU A 133 -12.73 33.10 15.86
N VAL A 134 -12.69 33.16 14.52
CA VAL A 134 -13.02 34.38 13.76
C VAL A 134 -14.48 34.80 13.97
N LYS A 135 -15.41 33.84 13.99
CA LYS A 135 -16.83 34.14 14.29
C LYS A 135 -17.04 34.60 15.73
N ALA A 136 -16.32 34.03 16.69
CA ALA A 136 -16.38 34.46 18.08
C ALA A 136 -15.86 35.89 18.24
N ALA A 137 -14.71 36.22 17.66
CA ALA A 137 -14.14 37.57 17.67
C ALA A 137 -15.08 38.62 17.04
N HIS A 138 -15.74 38.27 15.93
CA HIS A 138 -16.74 39.16 15.32
C HIS A 138 -18.01 39.32 16.18
N ALA A 139 -18.42 38.29 16.93
CA ALA A 139 -19.57 38.38 17.82
C ALA A 139 -19.28 39.22 19.07
N GLU A 140 -18.09 39.06 19.65
CA GLU A 140 -17.61 39.86 20.79
C GLU A 140 -17.49 41.34 20.41
N GLY A 141 -16.84 41.67 19.30
CA GLY A 141 -16.73 43.07 18.84
C GLY A 141 -18.09 43.71 18.52
N LYS A 142 -19.08 42.92 18.07
CA LYS A 142 -20.43 43.42 17.83
C LYS A 142 -21.20 43.65 19.15
N ALA A 143 -20.93 42.84 20.18
CA ALA A 143 -21.53 43.01 21.50
C ALA A 143 -20.94 44.23 22.23
N GLU A 144 -19.62 44.42 22.18
CA GLU A 144 -18.92 45.57 22.77
C GLU A 144 -19.36 46.90 22.14
N GLY A 145 -19.48 46.96 20.81
CA GLY A 145 -19.97 48.17 20.12
C GLY A 145 -21.44 48.49 20.45
N LEU A 146 -22.28 47.49 20.71
CA LEU A 146 -23.67 47.70 21.14
C LEU A 146 -23.77 48.18 22.59
N THR A 147 -22.82 47.82 23.45
CA THR A 147 -22.74 48.33 24.82
C THR A 147 -22.22 49.76 24.88
N GLU A 148 -21.24 50.12 24.05
CA GLU A 148 -20.74 51.52 23.95
C GLU A 148 -21.83 52.46 23.41
N THR A 149 -22.53 52.09 22.33
CA THR A 149 -23.60 52.92 21.74
C THR A 149 -24.82 53.11 22.67
N ARG A 150 -24.95 52.30 23.73
CA ARG A 150 -26.04 52.38 24.71
C ARG A 150 -25.66 53.14 25.98
N ALA A 151 -24.37 53.43 26.15
CA ALA A 151 -23.83 54.22 27.26
C ALA A 151 -23.75 55.72 26.96
N ASP A 152 -23.93 56.11 25.69
CA ASP A 152 -24.07 57.48 25.19
C ASP A 152 -25.54 57.93 25.13
#